data_AF-A0A140F0U7-F1
#
_entry.id   AF-A0A140F0U7-F1
#
_cell.length_a   1.000
_cell.length_b   1.000
_cell.length_c   1.000
_cell.angle_alpha   90.00
_cell.angle_beta   90.00
_cell.angle_gamma   90.00
#
_symmetry.space_group_name_H-M   'P 1'
#
loop_
_entity.id
_entity.type
_entity.pdbx_description
1 polymer ?
#
loop_
_entity_poly.entity_id
_entity_poly.type
_entity_poly.pdbx_seq_one_letter_code
_entity_poly.pdbx_strand_id
1 'polypeptide(L)' 'MEIMDKQQLTLSRIQFIADVSQAAQCTPSEFLVAMSLISDLAAQELPENDYQTVYYPADQQQRSR' A
#
# COMPACT_ATOMS: atom_id res chain seq x y z
N MET A 1 -18.34 -22.61 3.86
CA MET A 1 -17.59 -21.55 3.17
C MET A 1 -17.55 -20.39 4.15
N GLU A 2 -16.39 -20.06 4.71
CA GLU A 2 -16.30 -18.94 5.66
C GLU A 2 -16.63 -17.66 4.91
N ILE A 3 -17.62 -16.90 5.42
CA ILE A 3 -17.90 -15.55 4.95
C ILE A 3 -16.79 -14.70 5.55
N MET A 4 -15.66 -14.60 4.84
CA MET A 4 -14.63 -13.63 5.19
C MET A 4 -15.25 -12.24 5.16
N ASP A 5 -15.04 -11.49 6.23
CA ASP A 5 -15.39 -10.09 6.29
C ASP A 5 -14.75 -9.35 5.10
N LYS A 6 -15.51 -8.47 4.44
CA LYS A 6 -15.04 -7.69 3.29
C LYS A 6 -13.76 -6.93 3.64
N GLN A 7 -13.66 -6.41 4.87
CA GLN A 7 -12.46 -5.75 5.37
C GLN A 7 -11.26 -6.71 5.42
N GLN A 8 -11.45 -7.92 5.96
CA GLN A 8 -10.38 -8.92 6.03
C GLN A 8 -9.92 -9.36 4.64
N LEU A 9 -10.83 -9.47 3.68
CA LEU A 9 -10.48 -9.77 2.29
C LEU A 9 -9.66 -8.66 1.66
N THR A 10 -10.03 -7.40 1.87
CA THR A 10 -9.28 -6.25 1.33
C THR A 10 -7.90 -6.14 1.96
N LEU A 11 -7.79 -6.30 3.28
CA LEU A 11 -6.49 -6.33 3.98
C LEU A 11 -5.60 -7.47 3.50
N SER A 12 -6.17 -8.66 3.27
CA SER A 12 -5.42 -9.81 2.74
C SER A 12 -4.85 -9.54 1.35
N ARG A 13 -5.58 -8.81 0.50
CA ARG A 13 -5.11 -8.41 -0.84
C ARG A 13 -3.98 -7.39 -0.76
N ILE A 14 -4.09 -6.40 0.12
CA ILE A 14 -3.03 -5.40 0.37
C ILE A 14 -1.74 -6.11 0.80
N GLN A 15 -1.84 -7.03 1.77
CA GLN A 15 -0.70 -7.80 2.26
C GLN A 15 -0.05 -8.62 1.13
N PHE A 16 -0.86 -9.31 0.33
CA PHE A 16 -0.36 -10.11 -0.79
C PHE A 16 0.42 -9.27 -1.82
N ILE A 17 -0.12 -8.10 -2.20
CA ILE A 17 0.56 -7.21 -3.15
C ILE A 17 1.89 -6.72 -2.57
N ALA A 18 1.93 -6.35 -1.29
CA ALA A 18 3.16 -5.91 -0.63
C ALA A 18 4.22 -7.03 -0.59
N ASP A 19 3.84 -8.24 -0.20
CA ASP A 19 4.74 -9.38 -0.10
C ASP A 19 5.32 -9.76 -1.47
N VAL A 20 4.48 -9.82 -2.51
CA VAL A 20 4.93 -10.12 -3.88
C VAL A 20 5.83 -9.01 -4.41
N SER A 21 5.49 -7.74 -4.18
CA SER A 21 6.31 -6.62 -4.68
C SER A 21 7.70 -6.61 -4.06
N GLN A 22 7.78 -6.95 -2.76
CA GLN A 22 9.06 -7.09 -2.06
C GLN A 22 9.86 -8.32 -2.56
N ALA A 23 9.21 -9.47 -2.67
CA ALA A 23 9.86 -10.72 -3.08
C ALA A 23 10.35 -10.68 -4.54
N ALA A 24 9.58 -10.03 -5.42
CA ALA A 24 9.90 -9.86 -6.83
C ALA A 24 11.00 -8.82 -7.09
N GLN A 25 11.43 -8.08 -6.05
CA GLN A 25 12.40 -6.98 -6.16
C GLN A 25 12.01 -5.98 -7.26
N CYS A 26 10.75 -5.55 -7.23
CA CYS A 26 10.20 -4.62 -8.22
C CYS A 26 11.12 -3.43 -8.47
N THR A 27 11.27 -3.07 -9.75
CA THR A 27 11.88 -1.79 -10.12
C THR A 27 11.09 -0.63 -9.52
N PRO A 28 11.69 0.57 -9.40
CA PRO A 28 10.98 1.73 -8.87
C PRO A 28 9.64 2.02 -9.56
N SER A 29 9.56 1.84 -10.88
CA SER A 29 8.31 2.01 -11.64
C SER A 29 7.25 0.96 -11.29
N GLU A 30 7.65 -0.30 -11.16
CA GLU A 30 6.72 -1.39 -10.80
C GLU A 30 6.23 -1.24 -9.35
N PHE A 31 7.12 -0.79 -8.47
CA PHE A 31 6.78 -0.51 -7.08
C PHE A 31 5.73 0.62 -6.97
N LEU A 32 5.85 1.68 -7.78
CA LEU A 32 4.83 2.75 -7.82
C LEU A 32 3.47 2.22 -8.27
N VAL A 33 3.43 1.30 -9.23
CA VAL A 33 2.19 0.63 -9.67
C VAL A 33 1.60 -0.19 -8.52
N ALA A 34 2.42 -0.99 -7.82
CA ALA A 34 1.97 -1.76 -6.67
C ALA A 34 1.42 -0.88 -5.54
N MET A 35 2.08 0.26 -5.26
CA MET A 35 1.61 1.22 -4.26
C MET A 35 0.29 1.90 -4.67
N SER A 36 0.10 2.19 -5.96
CA SER A 36 -1.19 2.70 -6.47
C SER A 36 -2.31 1.69 -6.21
N LEU A 37 -2.09 0.42 -6.52
CA LEU A 37 -3.08 -0.64 -6.29
C LEU A 37 -3.42 -0.83 -4.81
N ILE A 38 -2.42 -0.73 -3.93
CA ILE A 38 -2.62 -0.77 -2.48
C ILE A 38 -3.43 0.44 -2.00
N SER A 39 -3.15 1.64 -2.53
CA SER A 39 -3.89 2.85 -2.19
C SER A 39 -5.37 2.74 -2.57
N ASP A 40 -5.67 2.24 -3.77
CA ASP A 40 -7.03 2.02 -4.26
C ASP A 40 -7.82 1.01 -3.41
N LEU A 41 -7.14 -0.04 -2.92
CA LEU A 41 -7.74 -1.02 -2.02
C LEU A 41 -7.98 -0.43 -0.62
N ALA A 42 -7.02 0.32 -0.08
CA ALA A 42 -7.13 0.94 1.24
C ALA A 42 -8.27 1.97 1.29
N ALA A 43 -8.47 2.74 0.21
CA ALA A 43 -9.53 3.74 0.10
C ALA A 43 -10.94 3.15 0.25
N GLN A 44 -11.13 1.87 -0.09
CA GLN A 44 -12.43 1.19 0.01
C GLN A 44 -12.81 0.84 1.45
N GLU A 45 -11.84 0.80 2.35
CA GLU A 45 -12.03 0.39 3.75
C GLU A 45 -11.94 1.56 4.73
N LEU A 46 -11.49 2.73 4.27
CA LEU A 46 -11.36 3.93 5.08
C LEU A 46 -12.57 4.85 4.82
N PRO A 47 -13.54 4.91 5.75
CA PRO A 47 -14.63 5.87 5.64
C PRO A 47 -14.04 7.27 5.84
N GLU A 48 -14.07 8.10 4.79
CA GLU A 48 -13.60 9.49 4.80
C GLU A 48 -12.10 9.67 5.10
N ASN A 49 -11.23 9.27 4.18
CA ASN A 49 -9.83 9.68 4.25
C ASN A 49 -9.60 10.93 3.39
N ASP A 50 -9.57 12.10 4.04
CA ASP A 50 -8.90 13.29 3.52
C ASP A 50 -7.44 12.91 3.25
N TYR A 51 -7.13 12.61 1.99
CA TYR A 51 -5.82 12.19 1.46
C TYR A 51 -4.65 13.15 1.78
N GLN A 52 -4.89 14.23 2.51
CA GLN A 52 -3.92 15.28 2.82
C GLN A 52 -2.90 14.90 3.90
N THR A 53 -3.07 13.79 4.64
CA THR A 53 -2.26 13.53 5.83
C THR A 53 -1.13 12.50 5.65
N VAL A 54 -1.07 11.76 4.54
CA VAL A 54 0.04 10.81 4.30
C VAL A 54 1.20 11.53 3.61
N TYR A 55 1.82 12.45 4.33
CA TYR A 55 3.10 13.04 3.95
C TYR A 55 4.21 12.02 4.21
N TYR A 56 4.74 11.40 3.16
CA TYR A 56 6.00 10.66 3.22
C TYR A 56 7.16 11.65 2.99
N PRO A 57 7.97 12.02 4.00
CA PRO A 57 9.21 12.72 3.75
C PRO A 57 10.21 11.72 3.16
N ALA A 58 10.17 11.54 1.84
CA ALA A 58 11.15 10.72 1.13
C ALA A 58 12.59 11.29 1.24
N ASP A 59 12.74 12.52 1.73
CA ASP A 59 13.98 13.30 1.63
C ASP A 59 14.80 13.38 2.92
N GLN A 60 14.40 12.72 4.03
CA GLN A 60 15.08 12.89 5.31
C GLN A 60 16.31 12.00 5.56
N GLN A 61 16.64 11.04 4.68
CA GLN A 61 17.80 10.15 4.89
C GLN A 61 19.06 10.49 4.09
N GLN A 62 19.11 11.64 3.39
CA GLN A 62 20.29 12.02 2.61
C GLN A 62 20.97 13.29 3.13
N ARG A 63 21.16 13.41 4.45
CA ARG A 63 22.03 14.45 5.05
C ARG A 63 22.54 14.07 6.45
N SER A 64 23.43 13.09 6.51
CA SER A 64 24.46 13.07 7.56
C SER A 64 25.72 12.48 6.95
N ARG A 65 26.63 13.39 6.59
CA ARG A 65 28.04 13.13 6.29
C ARG A 65 28.74 12.48 7.46
#